data_AF-E7MZR8-F1
#
_entry.id   AF-E7MZR8-F1
#
_cell.length_a   1.000
_cell.length_b   1.000
_cell.length_c   1.000
_cell.angle_alpha   90.00
_cell.angle_beta   90.00
_cell.angle_gamma   90.00
#
_symmetry.space_group_name_H-M   'P 1'
#
loop_
_entity.id
_entity.type
_entity.pdbx_description
1 polymer ?
#
loop_
_entity_poly.entity_id
_entity_poly.type
_entity_poly.pdbx_seq_one_letter_code
_entity_poly.pdbx_strand_id
1 'polypeptide(L)'
;MGTDELTPMQELARRVILLEKLVLRQQSRMDELIRRIESLESGEVCAKFAAQKPASESPVSEEAADMGVPSSVSDLLDEELKRDLARAYGAEPPPEKTAESVQDSLTNAMARAAGSYARATGGKEPVQSDRAKQNEAVRKKTADAAALPQTPPRELREKTPAERTADYIAGYNALYDVQGTMFQKKKAQDDFIKQYEVQGMKCTNMQLRLSRPELEPRFVAVTLPRDADYWGMPLGNNLFAVVPNPFLVYGEEMHIAGGMREAFNSNYRPGTVYGRFTVKETATFQFGTIGKVFRRGQLEVEV
;
A
#
# COMPACT_ATOMS: atom_id res chain seq x y z
N MET A 1 36.25 6.94 36.47
CA MET A 1 36.02 5.55 36.00
C MET A 1 34.70 5.56 35.23
N GLY A 2 34.62 4.93 34.06
CA GLY A 2 33.39 4.88 33.28
C GLY A 2 32.71 3.52 33.38
N THR A 3 31.40 3.48 33.58
CA THR A 3 30.60 2.24 33.67
C THR A 3 29.19 2.33 33.07
N ASP A 4 28.81 3.41 32.37
CA ASP A 4 27.40 3.64 31.95
C ASP A 4 27.08 3.57 30.44
N GLU A 5 28.05 3.36 29.55
CA GLU A 5 27.74 3.06 28.13
C GLU A 5 27.52 1.57 27.86
N LEU A 6 27.91 0.70 28.81
CA LEU A 6 27.67 -0.74 28.74
C LEU A 6 26.21 -1.11 29.02
N THR A 7 25.52 -0.32 29.84
CA THR A 7 24.14 -0.57 30.30
C THR A 7 23.11 -0.49 29.17
N PRO A 8 23.05 0.58 28.34
CA PRO A 8 22.12 0.65 27.20
C PRO A 8 22.37 -0.45 26.15
N MET A 9 23.64 -0.76 25.90
CA MET A 9 24.02 -1.79 24.92
C MET A 9 23.65 -3.21 25.40
N GLN A 10 23.85 -3.51 26.68
CA GLN A 10 23.40 -4.76 27.28
C GLN A 10 21.87 -4.87 27.33
N GLU A 11 21.15 -3.76 27.54
CA GLU A 11 19.69 -3.76 27.52
C GLU A 11 19.14 -4.01 26.10
N LEU A 12 19.72 -3.35 25.09
CA LEU A 12 19.43 -3.62 23.67
C LEU A 12 19.70 -5.09 23.33
N ALA A 13 20.83 -5.66 23.75
CA ALA A 13 21.13 -7.07 23.53
C ALA A 13 20.07 -8.00 24.18
N ARG A 14 19.62 -7.70 25.41
CA ARG A 14 18.53 -8.46 26.07
C ARG A 14 17.21 -8.36 25.31
N ARG A 15 16.86 -7.17 24.80
CA ARG A 15 15.65 -6.94 23.99
C ARG A 15 15.72 -7.70 22.65
N VAL A 16 16.88 -7.71 21.98
CA VAL A 16 17.11 -8.48 20.75
C VAL A 16 16.96 -9.99 21.01
N ILE A 17 17.59 -10.52 22.05
CA ILE A 17 17.47 -11.95 22.43
C ILE A 17 16.01 -12.34 22.76
N LEU A 18 15.22 -11.43 23.36
CA LEU A 18 13.79 -11.66 23.59
C LEU A 18 13.00 -11.68 22.28
N LEU A 19 13.28 -10.77 21.34
CA LEU A 19 12.65 -10.75 20.02
C LEU A 19 13.01 -12.01 19.21
N GLU A 20 14.27 -12.45 19.21
CA GLU A 20 14.69 -13.71 18.59
C GLU A 20 13.92 -14.92 19.15
N LYS A 21 13.79 -15.01 20.48
CA LYS A 21 13.00 -16.08 21.13
C LYS A 21 11.51 -16.03 20.77
N LEU A 22 10.94 -14.84 20.62
CA LEU A 22 9.55 -14.68 20.17
C LEU A 22 9.39 -15.08 18.70
N VAL A 23 10.30 -14.66 17.81
CA VAL A 23 10.31 -15.04 16.39
C VAL A 23 10.44 -16.56 16.24
N LEU A 24 11.37 -17.20 16.96
CA LEU A 24 11.54 -18.66 16.94
C LEU A 24 10.29 -19.41 17.44
N ARG A 25 9.60 -18.88 18.47
CA ARG A 25 8.30 -19.44 18.91
C ARG A 25 7.22 -19.31 17.84
N GLN A 26 7.13 -18.18 17.14
CA GLN A 26 6.14 -18.02 16.06
C GLN A 26 6.49 -18.89 14.85
N GLN A 27 7.78 -19.00 14.49
CA GLN A 27 8.24 -19.87 13.42
C GLN A 27 7.92 -21.34 13.69
N SER A 28 8.21 -21.84 14.90
CA SER A 28 7.82 -23.19 15.32
C SER A 28 6.31 -23.46 15.22
N ARG A 29 5.47 -22.46 15.55
CA ARG A 29 4.00 -22.55 15.35
C ARG A 29 3.60 -22.56 13.88
N MET A 30 4.27 -21.78 13.03
CA MET A 30 4.05 -21.83 11.58
C MET A 30 4.46 -23.18 10.99
N ASP A 31 5.62 -23.72 11.37
CA ASP A 31 6.12 -25.03 10.93
C ASP A 31 5.22 -26.20 11.39
N GLU A 32 4.53 -26.05 12.53
CA GLU A 32 3.52 -27.00 12.98
C GLU A 32 2.23 -26.89 12.15
N LEU A 33 1.76 -25.68 11.85
CA LEU A 33 0.59 -25.45 11.00
C LEU A 33 0.84 -25.94 9.56
N ILE A 34 2.03 -25.72 9.02
CA ILE A 34 2.44 -26.23 7.69
C ILE A 34 2.38 -27.75 7.68
N ARG A 35 2.99 -28.44 8.66
CA ARG A 35 2.90 -29.91 8.77
C ARG A 35 1.47 -30.43 8.94
N ARG A 36 0.59 -29.69 9.61
CA ARG A 36 -0.85 -30.03 9.70
C ARG A 36 -1.56 -29.88 8.36
N ILE A 37 -1.21 -28.88 7.56
CA ILE A 37 -1.73 -28.71 6.19
C ILE A 37 -1.19 -29.81 5.27
N GLU A 38 0.12 -30.07 5.28
CA GLU A 38 0.75 -31.13 4.48
C GLU A 38 0.19 -32.53 4.79
N SER A 39 -0.16 -32.82 6.05
CA SER A 39 -0.78 -34.11 6.45
C SER A 39 -2.28 -34.20 6.15
N LEU A 40 -2.96 -33.07 5.92
CA LEU A 40 -4.30 -33.03 5.35
C LEU A 40 -4.25 -33.22 3.82
N GLU A 41 -3.28 -32.58 3.16
CA GLU A 41 -3.06 -32.67 1.70
C GLU A 41 -2.51 -34.04 1.25
N SER A 42 -1.68 -34.71 2.07
CA SER A 42 -1.19 -36.06 1.81
C SER A 42 -2.22 -37.17 2.05
N GLY A 43 -3.41 -36.83 2.56
CA GLY A 43 -4.55 -37.74 2.71
C GLY A 43 -4.53 -38.67 3.92
N GLU A 44 -3.52 -38.60 4.80
CA GLU A 44 -3.42 -39.48 5.99
C GLU A 44 -4.61 -39.33 6.95
N VAL A 45 -5.21 -38.14 7.02
CA VAL A 45 -6.39 -37.88 7.86
C VAL A 45 -7.64 -38.59 7.31
N CYS A 46 -7.77 -38.71 5.98
CA CYS A 46 -8.92 -39.40 5.37
C CYS A 46 -8.93 -40.91 5.67
N ALA A 47 -7.76 -41.52 5.86
CA ALA A 47 -7.65 -42.92 6.27
C ALA A 47 -8.08 -43.16 7.73
N LYS A 48 -7.83 -42.19 8.64
CA LYS A 48 -8.15 -42.34 10.07
C LYS A 48 -9.64 -42.16 10.37
N PHE A 49 -10.33 -41.24 9.67
CA PHE A 49 -11.79 -41.09 9.80
C PHE A 49 -12.60 -42.24 9.18
N ALA A 50 -12.05 -42.93 8.16
CA ALA A 50 -12.71 -44.09 7.55
C ALA A 50 -12.75 -45.34 8.47
N ALA A 51 -11.86 -45.43 9.46
CA ALA A 51 -11.72 -46.59 10.35
C ALA A 51 -12.67 -46.56 11.57
N GLN A 52 -13.39 -45.45 11.82
CA GLN A 52 -14.30 -45.30 12.97
C GLN A 52 -15.74 -45.08 12.51
N LYS A 53 -16.34 -46.11 11.90
CA LYS A 53 -17.77 -46.14 11.61
C LYS A 53 -18.39 -47.51 11.94
N PRO A 54 -18.90 -47.72 13.17
CA PRO A 54 -19.97 -48.68 13.39
C PRO A 54 -21.28 -48.11 12.80
N ALA A 55 -22.16 -48.98 12.32
CA ALA A 55 -23.42 -48.60 11.70
C ALA A 55 -24.58 -48.67 12.70
N SER A 56 -25.57 -47.75 12.55
CA SER A 56 -27.02 -47.90 12.86
C SER A 56 -27.42 -48.27 14.32
N GLU A 57 -28.46 -47.75 14.96
CA GLU A 57 -29.75 -47.14 14.54
C GLU A 57 -30.22 -46.04 15.54
N SER A 58 -31.28 -45.30 15.20
CA SER A 58 -32.07 -44.40 16.08
C SER A 58 -33.20 -45.21 16.78
N PRO A 59 -33.92 -44.79 17.86
CA PRO A 59 -34.41 -43.41 18.09
C PRO A 59 -34.62 -42.87 19.55
N VAL A 60 -34.79 -41.53 19.65
CA VAL A 60 -35.63 -40.73 20.58
C VAL A 60 -35.58 -40.96 22.12
N SER A 61 -35.18 -39.92 22.87
CA SER A 61 -35.98 -39.29 23.96
C SER A 61 -35.35 -37.97 24.44
N GLU A 62 -36.14 -37.12 25.10
CA GLU A 62 -35.79 -35.77 25.59
C GLU A 62 -35.13 -35.82 26.98
N GLU A 63 -34.16 -34.94 27.28
CA GLU A 63 -34.09 -34.24 28.59
C GLU A 63 -33.05 -33.10 28.67
N ALA A 64 -33.42 -32.08 29.47
CA ALA A 64 -32.63 -31.13 30.27
C ALA A 64 -31.22 -30.62 29.82
N ALA A 65 -31.22 -29.34 29.45
CA ALA A 65 -30.29 -28.26 29.84
C ALA A 65 -28.96 -28.57 30.57
N ASP A 66 -27.85 -28.18 29.94
CA ASP A 66 -26.89 -27.22 30.53
C ASP A 66 -26.16 -26.44 29.42
N MET A 67 -26.36 -25.12 29.33
CA MET A 67 -25.56 -24.26 28.44
C MET A 67 -24.47 -23.56 29.24
N GLY A 68 -23.29 -24.17 29.27
CA GLY A 68 -22.08 -23.55 29.82
C GLY A 68 -21.78 -22.20 29.15
N VAL A 69 -21.82 -21.14 29.96
CA VAL A 69 -21.51 -19.76 29.57
C VAL A 69 -20.05 -19.68 29.07
N PRO A 70 -19.74 -19.02 27.94
CA PRO A 70 -18.36 -18.79 27.55
C PRO A 70 -17.68 -17.88 28.58
N SER A 71 -16.59 -18.36 29.17
CA SER A 71 -15.85 -17.65 30.21
C SER A 71 -15.35 -16.28 29.72
N SER A 72 -15.40 -15.29 30.60
CA SER A 72 -14.96 -13.93 30.29
C SER A 72 -13.45 -13.90 30.05
N VAL A 73 -13.03 -13.11 29.05
CA VAL A 73 -11.62 -12.93 28.65
C VAL A 73 -10.75 -12.34 29.79
N SER A 74 -11.38 -11.81 30.84
CA SER A 74 -10.70 -11.24 32.01
C SER A 74 -9.97 -12.24 32.92
N ASP A 75 -10.29 -13.54 32.87
CA ASP A 75 -9.68 -14.57 33.74
C ASP A 75 -8.39 -15.19 33.15
N LEU A 76 -7.96 -14.74 31.96
CA LEU A 76 -6.75 -15.22 31.26
C LEU A 76 -5.49 -14.39 31.52
N LEU A 77 -5.53 -13.48 32.49
CA LEU A 77 -4.38 -12.64 32.88
C LEU A 77 -3.90 -13.02 34.28
N ASP A 78 -2.69 -13.56 34.38
CA ASP A 78 -2.06 -13.89 35.66
C ASP A 78 -2.03 -12.66 36.58
N GLU A 79 -2.42 -12.88 37.85
CA GLU A 79 -2.46 -11.84 38.89
C GLU A 79 -1.09 -11.17 39.14
N GLU A 80 0.01 -11.78 38.70
CA GLU A 80 1.36 -11.19 38.70
C GLU A 80 1.48 -10.04 37.69
N LEU A 81 1.06 -10.25 36.43
CA LEU A 81 1.09 -9.24 35.37
C LEU A 81 0.24 -8.02 35.70
N LYS A 82 -0.86 -8.24 36.44
CA LYS A 82 -1.77 -7.20 36.92
C LYS A 82 -1.13 -6.32 38.01
N ARG A 83 -0.28 -6.88 38.86
CA ARG A 83 0.51 -6.12 39.86
C ARG A 83 1.63 -5.34 39.22
N ASP A 84 2.32 -5.89 38.22
CA ASP A 84 3.39 -5.18 37.52
C ASP A 84 2.85 -4.02 36.67
N LEU A 85 1.68 -4.16 36.03
CA LEU A 85 0.99 -3.03 35.40
C LEU A 85 0.58 -1.95 36.42
N ALA A 86 0.05 -2.34 37.58
CA ALA A 86 -0.28 -1.38 38.64
C ALA A 86 0.97 -0.64 39.18
N ARG A 87 2.12 -1.31 39.27
CA ARG A 87 3.40 -0.71 39.66
C ARG A 87 3.99 0.20 38.58
N ALA A 88 3.82 -0.14 37.30
CA ALA A 88 4.37 0.62 36.18
C ALA A 88 3.58 1.90 35.86
N TYR A 89 2.27 1.93 36.19
CA TYR A 89 1.37 3.03 35.81
C TYR A 89 0.68 3.73 37.00
N GLY A 90 0.90 3.30 38.24
CA GLY A 90 0.45 4.00 39.45
C GLY A 90 1.42 5.12 39.86
N ALA A 91 0.95 6.37 39.88
CA ALA A 91 1.79 7.56 40.11
C ALA A 91 1.67 8.11 41.54
N GLU A 92 2.81 8.36 42.21
CA GLU A 92 3.11 9.57 43.03
C GLU A 92 4.61 9.62 43.48
N PRO A 93 5.14 10.70 44.11
CA PRO A 93 6.35 11.39 43.61
C PRO A 93 7.65 11.25 44.46
N PRO A 94 8.80 11.83 44.04
CA PRO A 94 10.12 11.57 44.64
C PRO A 94 10.69 12.72 45.52
N PRO A 95 11.66 12.39 46.40
CA PRO A 95 12.75 13.28 46.84
C PRO A 95 14.15 12.62 46.61
N GLU A 96 15.32 13.25 46.61
CA GLU A 96 15.86 14.60 46.37
C GLU A 96 17.39 14.51 46.67
N LYS A 97 18.26 15.12 45.83
CA LYS A 97 19.66 15.58 46.13
C LYS A 97 20.72 14.49 46.45
N THR A 98 22.05 14.67 46.36
CA THR A 98 23.00 15.82 46.20
C THR A 98 24.10 15.50 45.16
N ALA A 99 24.63 16.44 44.36
CA ALA A 99 25.96 17.13 44.48
C ALA A 99 27.17 16.18 44.75
N GLU A 100 28.31 16.15 44.06
CA GLU A 100 29.23 17.18 43.48
C GLU A 100 30.25 16.48 42.49
N SER A 101 31.21 17.07 41.73
CA SER A 101 31.53 18.44 41.22
C SER A 101 32.70 18.38 40.15
N VAL A 102 33.43 19.49 39.91
CA VAL A 102 34.66 19.73 39.08
C VAL A 102 34.46 19.93 37.56
N GLN A 103 34.43 21.16 37.00
CA GLN A 103 35.48 22.19 36.76
C GLN A 103 36.48 21.96 35.60
N ASP A 104 36.63 23.04 34.82
CA ASP A 104 37.80 23.49 34.06
C ASP A 104 38.38 22.62 32.92
N SER A 105 37.83 22.79 31.71
CA SER A 105 38.61 23.19 30.51
C SER A 105 37.69 23.51 29.31
N LEU A 106 38.27 24.10 28.25
CA LEU A 106 37.67 24.32 26.91
C LEU A 106 36.72 25.53 26.71
N THR A 107 37.03 26.67 27.32
CA THR A 107 36.59 28.00 26.83
C THR A 107 37.77 28.92 26.53
N ASN A 108 38.54 28.62 25.46
CA ASN A 108 39.44 29.60 24.84
C ASN A 108 39.88 29.19 23.41
N ALA A 109 38.99 29.41 22.43
CA ALA A 109 39.30 29.28 21.00
C ALA A 109 38.54 30.28 20.12
N MET A 110 38.25 31.47 20.65
CA MET A 110 37.87 32.65 19.86
C MET A 110 39.01 33.68 19.89
N ALA A 111 39.04 34.56 18.88
CA ALA A 111 39.99 35.66 18.66
C ALA A 111 41.40 35.29 18.11
N ARG A 112 41.47 35.14 16.78
CA ARG A 112 42.50 35.77 15.92
C ARG A 112 42.11 35.73 14.44
N ALA A 113 42.61 36.73 13.69
CA ALA A 113 42.54 36.92 12.23
C ALA A 113 41.34 37.70 11.66
N ALA A 114 41.26 38.99 12.00
CA ALA A 114 40.60 40.00 11.16
C ALA A 114 41.66 40.94 10.56
N GLY A 115 41.56 41.22 9.25
CA GLY A 115 42.26 42.32 8.58
C GLY A 115 43.35 41.95 7.56
N SER A 116 43.05 42.17 6.27
CA SER A 116 44.07 42.44 5.24
C SER A 116 43.49 43.14 3.98
N TYR A 117 43.57 44.48 4.02
CA TYR A 117 43.81 45.40 2.89
C TYR A 117 42.79 45.52 1.73
N ALA A 118 42.06 46.64 1.75
CA ALA A 118 41.57 47.31 0.54
C ALA A 118 42.67 48.20 -0.06
N ARG A 119 42.63 48.42 -1.40
CA ARG A 119 42.88 49.69 -2.14
C ARG A 119 43.52 49.47 -3.52
N ALA A 120 42.78 49.76 -4.59
CA ALA A 120 43.33 50.25 -5.86
C ALA A 120 42.20 50.87 -6.73
N THR A 121 41.98 52.17 -6.60
CA THR A 121 41.14 52.97 -7.53
C THR A 121 42.04 53.64 -8.57
N GLY A 122 41.75 53.47 -9.86
CA GLY A 122 42.45 54.19 -10.93
C GLY A 122 41.65 54.12 -12.23
N GLY A 123 41.09 55.25 -12.66
CA GLY A 123 40.24 55.32 -13.86
C GLY A 123 41.00 55.63 -15.15
N LYS A 124 40.32 55.43 -16.29
CA LYS A 124 40.55 56.10 -17.58
C LYS A 124 39.28 56.00 -18.44
N GLU A 125 39.07 57.00 -19.28
CA GLU A 125 37.85 57.25 -20.07
C GLU A 125 37.74 56.40 -21.36
N PRO A 126 36.59 56.41 -22.06
CA PRO A 126 36.22 55.33 -22.98
C PRO A 126 36.69 55.53 -24.43
N VAL A 127 37.07 54.43 -25.08
CA VAL A 127 37.23 54.36 -26.54
C VAL A 127 35.96 53.75 -27.15
N GLN A 128 35.22 54.54 -27.93
CA GLN A 128 34.14 54.04 -28.77
C GLN A 128 34.71 53.44 -30.07
N SER A 129 34.77 52.10 -30.16
CA SER A 129 34.65 51.38 -31.43
C SER A 129 34.18 49.93 -31.18
N ASP A 130 33.62 49.30 -32.22
CA ASP A 130 33.35 47.86 -32.39
C ASP A 130 32.32 47.14 -31.49
N ARG A 131 31.81 47.73 -30.40
CA ARG A 131 30.71 47.10 -29.62
C ARG A 131 29.38 47.04 -30.40
N ALA A 132 29.16 47.92 -31.36
CA ALA A 132 27.92 47.96 -32.16
C ALA A 132 27.74 46.73 -33.07
N LYS A 133 28.82 46.30 -33.74
CA LYS A 133 28.78 45.17 -34.70
C LYS A 133 28.55 43.82 -34.02
N GLN A 134 28.99 43.65 -32.78
CA GLN A 134 28.76 42.42 -32.01
C GLN A 134 27.28 42.25 -31.58
N ASN A 135 26.58 43.35 -31.28
CA ASN A 135 25.18 43.30 -30.84
C ASN A 135 24.19 42.92 -31.95
N GLU A 136 24.49 43.22 -33.23
CA GLU A 136 23.60 42.86 -34.34
C GLU A 136 23.67 41.36 -34.69
N ALA A 137 24.85 40.76 -34.61
CA ALA A 137 25.04 39.32 -34.79
C ALA A 137 24.31 38.49 -33.71
N VAL A 138 24.27 38.99 -32.47
CA VAL A 138 23.50 38.37 -31.38
C VAL A 138 21.99 38.50 -31.63
N ARG A 139 21.50 39.66 -32.10
CA ARG A 139 20.08 39.87 -32.43
C ARG A 139 19.57 38.99 -33.58
N LYS A 140 20.39 38.74 -34.61
CA LYS A 140 19.99 37.83 -35.70
C LYS A 140 19.95 36.36 -35.24
N LYS A 141 20.85 35.93 -34.35
CA LYS A 141 20.77 34.59 -33.74
C LYS A 141 19.62 34.40 -32.74
N THR A 142 19.13 35.46 -32.08
CA THR A 142 17.93 35.36 -31.23
C THR A 142 16.61 35.48 -31.99
N ALA A 143 16.60 36.02 -33.22
CA ALA A 143 15.41 36.03 -34.07
C ALA A 143 15.09 34.64 -34.66
N ASP A 144 16.10 33.90 -35.14
CA ASP A 144 15.91 32.53 -35.66
C ASP A 144 15.52 31.53 -34.55
N ALA A 145 16.03 31.74 -33.33
CA ALA A 145 15.64 30.93 -32.16
C ALA A 145 14.19 31.18 -31.69
N ALA A 146 13.54 32.26 -32.14
CA ALA A 146 12.15 32.59 -31.80
C ALA A 146 11.12 32.02 -32.80
N ALA A 147 11.58 31.36 -33.87
CA ALA A 147 10.73 30.76 -34.91
C ALA A 147 10.54 29.24 -34.76
N LEU A 148 10.90 28.67 -33.60
CA LEU A 148 10.52 27.29 -33.24
C LEU A 148 9.09 27.29 -32.68
N PRO A 149 8.20 26.35 -33.11
CA PRO A 149 6.89 26.22 -32.49
C PRO A 149 7.07 25.93 -31.00
N GLN A 150 6.22 26.51 -30.15
CA GLN A 150 6.34 26.37 -28.70
C GLN A 150 6.16 24.91 -28.27
N THR A 151 7.27 24.18 -28.16
CA THR A 151 7.32 22.90 -27.47
C THR A 151 7.00 23.19 -25.99
N PRO A 152 5.87 22.73 -25.44
CA PRO A 152 5.60 22.94 -24.03
C PRO A 152 6.69 22.24 -23.21
N PRO A 153 7.09 22.79 -22.05
CA PRO A 153 8.15 22.20 -21.22
C PRO A 153 7.70 20.85 -20.63
N ARG A 154 7.86 19.80 -21.43
CA ARG A 154 7.79 18.41 -21.02
C ARG A 154 9.09 18.06 -20.34
N GLU A 155 9.10 18.19 -19.01
CA GLU A 155 9.76 17.32 -18.02
C GLU A 155 9.73 18.01 -16.65
N LEU A 156 9.64 17.25 -15.56
CA LEU A 156 9.59 17.70 -14.16
C LEU A 156 8.39 18.52 -13.65
N ARG A 157 7.32 18.74 -14.41
CA ARG A 157 6.01 18.98 -13.75
C ARG A 157 5.53 17.65 -13.18
N GLU A 158 5.35 17.57 -11.86
CA GLU A 158 4.63 16.45 -11.24
C GLU A 158 3.27 16.34 -11.92
N LYS A 159 3.03 15.25 -12.66
CA LYS A 159 1.78 15.03 -13.39
C LYS A 159 0.63 15.16 -12.40
N THR A 160 -0.31 16.05 -12.72
CA THR A 160 -1.50 16.24 -11.88
C THR A 160 -2.24 14.91 -11.73
N PRO A 161 -2.97 14.66 -10.63
CA PRO A 161 -3.72 13.41 -10.46
C PRO A 161 -4.68 13.11 -11.63
N ALA A 162 -5.21 14.15 -12.28
CA ALA A 162 -6.01 14.02 -13.50
C ALA A 162 -5.20 13.53 -14.71
N GLU A 163 -4.02 14.10 -14.98
CA GLU A 163 -3.14 13.65 -16.06
C GLU A 163 -2.65 12.22 -15.85
N ARG A 164 -2.27 11.84 -14.61
CA ARG A 164 -1.94 10.43 -14.30
C ARG A 164 -3.11 9.50 -14.57
N THR A 165 -4.33 9.91 -14.23
CA THR A 165 -5.54 9.10 -14.45
C THR A 165 -5.82 8.93 -15.94
N ALA A 166 -5.61 9.97 -16.76
CA ALA A 166 -5.73 9.89 -18.21
C ALA A 166 -4.67 8.94 -18.83
N ASP A 167 -3.40 9.06 -18.41
CA ASP A 167 -2.33 8.15 -18.82
C ASP A 167 -2.61 6.70 -18.39
N TYR A 168 -3.16 6.51 -17.19
CA TYR A 168 -3.54 5.20 -16.65
C TYR A 168 -4.66 4.55 -17.46
N ILE A 169 -5.72 5.30 -17.82
CA ILE A 169 -6.80 4.83 -18.70
C ILE A 169 -6.26 4.48 -20.10
N ALA A 170 -5.41 5.33 -20.67
CA ALA A 170 -4.81 5.08 -21.98
C ALA A 170 -3.92 3.82 -21.98
N GLY A 171 -3.06 3.69 -20.97
CA GLY A 171 -2.21 2.51 -20.78
C GLY A 171 -3.02 1.24 -20.52
N TYR A 172 -4.11 1.33 -19.74
CA TYR A 172 -5.03 0.23 -19.47
C TYR A 172 -5.70 -0.27 -20.76
N ASN A 173 -6.33 0.64 -21.53
CA ASN A 173 -7.02 0.27 -22.76
C ASN A 173 -6.03 -0.33 -23.78
N ALA A 174 -4.78 0.15 -23.81
CA ALA A 174 -3.73 -0.41 -24.66
C ALA A 174 -3.32 -1.85 -24.31
N LEU A 175 -3.62 -2.36 -23.09
CA LEU A 175 -3.32 -3.75 -22.70
C LEU A 175 -4.09 -4.78 -23.55
N TYR A 176 -5.26 -4.42 -24.08
CA TYR A 176 -6.04 -5.29 -24.97
C TYR A 176 -5.38 -5.44 -26.35
N ASP A 177 -4.71 -4.38 -26.82
CA ASP A 177 -4.09 -4.31 -28.15
C ASP A 177 -2.64 -4.82 -28.15
N VAL A 178 -2.12 -5.31 -27.01
CA VAL A 178 -0.82 -5.99 -26.92
C VAL A 178 -0.84 -7.28 -27.74
N GLN A 179 -0.38 -7.18 -28.99
CA GLN A 179 -0.15 -8.32 -29.85
C GLN A 179 1.03 -9.15 -29.33
N GLY A 180 0.86 -10.47 -29.29
CA GLY A 180 1.91 -11.36 -28.80
C GLY A 180 1.41 -12.65 -28.17
N THR A 181 2.37 -13.42 -27.66
CA THR A 181 2.10 -14.63 -26.87
C THR A 181 1.52 -14.28 -25.50
N MET A 182 0.91 -15.26 -24.82
CA MET A 182 0.40 -15.08 -23.44
C MET A 182 1.49 -14.58 -22.47
N PHE A 183 2.76 -14.92 -22.69
CA PHE A 183 3.88 -14.41 -21.91
C PHE A 183 4.11 -12.90 -22.12
N GLN A 184 4.00 -12.41 -23.36
CA GLN A 184 4.14 -10.98 -23.67
C GLN A 184 2.98 -10.17 -23.08
N LYS A 185 1.74 -10.67 -23.21
CA LYS A 185 0.57 -10.09 -22.53
C LYS A 185 0.75 -10.07 -21.01
N LYS A 186 1.20 -11.18 -20.42
CA LYS A 186 1.50 -11.28 -18.98
C LYS A 186 2.53 -10.24 -18.56
N LYS A 187 3.67 -10.15 -19.28
CA LYS A 187 4.72 -9.16 -19.00
C LYS A 187 4.20 -7.72 -19.07
N ALA A 188 3.44 -7.35 -20.09
CA ALA A 188 2.87 -6.01 -20.22
C ALA A 188 1.99 -5.64 -19.01
N GLN A 189 1.27 -6.61 -18.42
CA GLN A 189 0.53 -6.40 -17.18
C GLN A 189 1.45 -6.21 -15.97
N ASP A 190 2.51 -7.02 -15.81
CA ASP A 190 3.46 -6.85 -14.69
C ASP A 190 4.15 -5.47 -14.77
N ASP A 191 4.52 -5.05 -15.98
CA ASP A 191 5.17 -3.76 -16.21
C ASP A 191 4.18 -2.61 -15.97
N PHE A 192 2.90 -2.73 -16.37
CA PHE A 192 1.83 -1.77 -16.04
C PHE A 192 1.53 -1.70 -14.53
N ILE A 193 1.41 -2.85 -13.86
CA ILE A 193 1.18 -2.95 -12.40
C ILE A 193 2.30 -2.25 -11.63
N LYS A 194 3.56 -2.44 -12.05
CA LYS A 194 4.72 -1.75 -11.46
C LYS A 194 4.74 -0.26 -11.78
N GLN A 195 4.47 0.12 -13.03
CA GLN A 195 4.55 1.52 -13.49
C GLN A 195 3.54 2.44 -12.78
N TYR A 196 2.36 1.92 -12.44
CA TYR A 196 1.29 2.69 -11.80
C TYR A 196 1.02 2.27 -10.34
N GLU A 197 1.93 1.51 -9.73
CA GLU A 197 1.82 1.02 -8.33
C GLU A 197 0.44 0.43 -8.03
N VAL A 198 -0.05 -0.42 -8.94
CA VAL A 198 -1.45 -0.87 -8.95
C VAL A 198 -1.75 -1.76 -7.76
N GLN A 199 -2.66 -1.29 -6.90
CA GLN A 199 -3.21 -2.06 -5.80
C GLN A 199 -4.31 -3.00 -6.33
N GLY A 200 -4.15 -4.30 -6.09
CA GLY A 200 -5.21 -5.28 -6.33
C GLY A 200 -6.36 -5.11 -5.35
N MET A 201 -7.61 -5.25 -5.81
CA MET A 201 -8.83 -5.17 -5.01
C MET A 201 -9.86 -6.25 -5.42
N LYS A 202 -10.52 -6.88 -4.45
CA LYS A 202 -11.47 -7.99 -4.68
C LYS A 202 -12.79 -7.81 -3.94
N CYS A 203 -13.90 -8.23 -4.55
CA CYS A 203 -15.21 -8.22 -3.90
C CYS A 203 -15.37 -9.42 -2.96
N THR A 204 -15.18 -9.20 -1.65
CA THR A 204 -15.15 -10.29 -0.66
C THR A 204 -16.51 -10.92 -0.36
N ASN A 205 -17.60 -10.17 -0.54
CA ASN A 205 -18.96 -10.64 -0.24
C ASN A 205 -19.75 -11.09 -1.47
N MET A 206 -19.11 -11.29 -2.63
CA MET A 206 -19.77 -11.72 -3.87
C MET A 206 -20.68 -12.95 -3.67
N GLN A 207 -20.19 -13.98 -2.97
CA GLN A 207 -20.97 -15.20 -2.67
C GLN A 207 -22.25 -14.91 -1.86
N LEU A 208 -22.20 -13.99 -0.90
CA LEU A 208 -23.39 -13.56 -0.17
C LEU A 208 -24.35 -12.78 -1.08
N ARG A 209 -23.81 -11.93 -1.98
CA ARG A 209 -24.59 -11.12 -2.92
C ARG A 209 -25.32 -11.93 -3.99
N LEU A 210 -24.84 -13.13 -4.35
CA LEU A 210 -25.58 -14.07 -5.22
C LEU A 210 -26.96 -14.44 -4.62
N SER A 211 -27.04 -14.58 -3.29
CA SER A 211 -28.31 -14.85 -2.59
C SER A 211 -29.03 -13.59 -2.09
N ARG A 212 -28.30 -12.48 -1.90
CA ARG A 212 -28.79 -11.20 -1.37
C ARG A 212 -28.20 -10.02 -2.15
N PRO A 213 -28.69 -9.73 -3.37
CA PRO A 213 -28.10 -8.71 -4.26
C PRO A 213 -28.19 -7.28 -3.72
N GLU A 214 -29.07 -7.05 -2.73
CA GLU A 214 -29.27 -5.79 -2.00
C GLU A 214 -28.10 -5.40 -1.10
N LEU A 215 -27.24 -6.35 -0.70
CA LEU A 215 -26.07 -6.03 0.14
C LEU A 215 -25.06 -5.20 -0.65
N GLU A 216 -24.47 -4.17 -0.04
CA GLU A 216 -23.40 -3.37 -0.65
C GLU A 216 -22.14 -4.21 -0.90
N PRO A 217 -21.41 -4.01 -2.02
CA PRO A 217 -20.14 -4.71 -2.27
C PRO A 217 -19.04 -4.27 -1.28
N ARG A 218 -18.27 -5.26 -0.79
CA ARG A 218 -17.15 -5.07 0.13
C ARG A 218 -15.83 -5.33 -0.58
N PHE A 219 -15.24 -4.26 -1.10
CA PHE A 219 -13.93 -4.32 -1.73
C PHE A 219 -12.81 -4.35 -0.68
N VAL A 220 -11.89 -5.29 -0.79
CA VAL A 220 -10.72 -5.41 0.08
C VAL A 220 -9.46 -5.48 -0.77
N ALA A 221 -8.37 -4.86 -0.31
CA ALA A 221 -7.09 -4.89 -0.99
C ALA A 221 -6.47 -6.30 -0.96
N VAL A 222 -5.85 -6.71 -2.07
CA VAL A 222 -5.24 -8.03 -2.27
C VAL A 222 -3.75 -7.84 -2.58
N THR A 223 -2.90 -8.64 -1.95
CA THR A 223 -1.43 -8.58 -2.07
C THR A 223 -0.93 -8.83 -3.50
N LEU A 224 -1.65 -9.64 -4.27
CA LEU A 224 -1.36 -9.94 -5.67
C LEU A 224 -2.40 -9.27 -6.59
N PRO A 225 -2.05 -8.19 -7.31
CA PRO A 225 -2.98 -7.53 -8.23
C PRO A 225 -3.47 -8.42 -9.38
N ARG A 226 -2.74 -9.50 -9.70
CA ARG A 226 -3.11 -10.44 -10.76
C ARG A 226 -4.41 -11.20 -10.50
N ASP A 227 -4.66 -11.56 -9.24
CA ASP A 227 -5.80 -12.38 -8.81
C ASP A 227 -6.98 -11.55 -8.29
N ALA A 228 -6.85 -10.22 -8.42
CA ALA A 228 -7.84 -9.22 -8.06
C ALA A 228 -8.85 -9.01 -9.20
N ASP A 229 -10.10 -8.75 -8.83
CA ASP A 229 -11.18 -8.43 -9.78
C ASP A 229 -11.04 -6.99 -10.31
N TYR A 230 -10.42 -6.11 -9.51
CA TYR A 230 -10.23 -4.68 -9.78
C TYR A 230 -8.79 -4.24 -9.50
N TRP A 231 -8.34 -3.26 -10.25
CA TRP A 231 -7.01 -2.66 -10.21
C TRP A 231 -7.16 -1.18 -9.85
N GLY A 232 -6.52 -0.74 -8.77
CA GLY A 232 -6.56 0.64 -8.30
C GLY A 232 -5.19 1.32 -8.33
N MET A 233 -5.02 2.36 -9.14
CA MET A 233 -3.87 3.26 -9.05
C MET A 233 -4.07 4.24 -7.87
N PRO A 234 -3.11 4.39 -6.93
CA PRO A 234 -3.23 5.33 -5.83
C PRO A 234 -3.20 6.80 -6.30
N LEU A 235 -4.18 7.58 -5.85
CA LEU A 235 -4.27 9.04 -6.09
C LEU A 235 -3.80 9.86 -4.88
N GLY A 236 -3.53 9.22 -3.74
CA GLY A 236 -3.30 9.86 -2.44
C GLY A 236 -4.57 9.95 -1.59
N ASN A 237 -4.44 10.29 -0.31
CA ASN A 237 -5.55 10.43 0.65
C ASN A 237 -6.47 9.19 0.72
N ASN A 238 -5.90 7.99 0.57
CA ASN A 238 -6.58 6.70 0.44
C ASN A 238 -7.63 6.63 -0.70
N LEU A 239 -7.54 7.52 -1.69
CA LEU A 239 -8.32 7.47 -2.92
C LEU A 239 -7.54 6.69 -3.99
N PHE A 240 -8.26 5.88 -4.76
CA PHE A 240 -7.71 5.07 -5.84
C PHE A 240 -8.54 5.26 -7.10
N ALA A 241 -7.87 5.45 -8.24
CA ALA A 241 -8.47 5.37 -9.57
C ALA A 241 -8.59 3.89 -9.96
N VAL A 242 -9.81 3.36 -9.95
CA VAL A 242 -10.11 1.93 -10.09
C VAL A 242 -10.65 1.61 -11.48
N VAL A 243 -10.15 0.52 -12.04
CA VAL A 243 -10.58 -0.13 -13.29
C VAL A 243 -10.78 -1.63 -13.03
N PRO A 244 -11.64 -2.35 -13.77
CA PRO A 244 -11.73 -3.81 -13.64
C PRO A 244 -10.46 -4.48 -14.19
N ASN A 245 -10.17 -5.70 -13.75
CA ASN A 245 -9.08 -6.49 -14.33
C ASN A 245 -9.38 -6.80 -15.82
N PRO A 246 -8.45 -6.53 -16.77
CA PRO A 246 -8.75 -6.64 -18.20
C PRO A 246 -8.95 -8.09 -18.70
N PHE A 247 -8.66 -9.09 -17.88
CA PHE A 247 -8.91 -10.51 -18.16
C PHE A 247 -10.12 -11.07 -17.41
N LEU A 248 -10.82 -10.22 -16.64
CA LEU A 248 -12.08 -10.59 -16.01
C LEU A 248 -13.14 -10.84 -17.10
N VAL A 249 -13.96 -11.87 -16.91
CA VAL A 249 -15.14 -12.11 -17.75
C VAL A 249 -16.33 -11.40 -17.12
N TYR A 250 -16.90 -10.41 -17.81
CA TYR A 250 -18.02 -9.63 -17.30
C TYR A 250 -19.34 -10.28 -17.71
N GLY A 251 -19.81 -11.18 -16.86
CA GLY A 251 -21.16 -11.76 -16.90
C GLY A 251 -22.09 -11.19 -15.83
N GLU A 252 -23.27 -11.80 -15.71
CA GLU A 252 -24.33 -11.37 -14.79
C GLU A 252 -23.91 -11.45 -13.31
N GLU A 253 -23.15 -12.47 -12.92
CA GLU A 253 -22.60 -12.61 -11.56
C GLU A 253 -21.71 -11.41 -11.19
N MET A 254 -20.83 -10.98 -12.11
CA MET A 254 -19.96 -9.83 -11.88
C MET A 254 -20.74 -8.50 -11.89
N HIS A 255 -21.81 -8.42 -12.70
CA HIS A 255 -22.72 -7.28 -12.73
C HIS A 255 -23.48 -7.10 -11.41
N ILE A 256 -24.14 -8.16 -10.94
CA ILE A 256 -25.05 -8.11 -9.80
C ILE A 256 -24.33 -8.28 -8.46
N ALA A 257 -23.41 -9.25 -8.36
CA ALA A 257 -22.75 -9.62 -7.11
C ALA A 257 -21.30 -9.11 -7.03
N GLY A 258 -20.55 -9.15 -8.14
CA GLY A 258 -19.14 -8.76 -8.18
C GLY A 258 -18.85 -7.28 -7.93
N GLY A 259 -19.87 -6.41 -7.95
CA GLY A 259 -19.74 -4.97 -7.66
C GLY A 259 -19.66 -4.07 -8.89
N MET A 260 -19.68 -4.61 -10.11
CA MET A 260 -19.48 -3.83 -11.35
C MET A 260 -20.58 -2.78 -11.54
N ARG A 261 -21.85 -3.12 -11.31
CA ARG A 261 -22.99 -2.19 -11.43
C ARG A 261 -22.94 -1.05 -10.40
N GLU A 262 -22.37 -1.30 -9.23
CA GLU A 262 -22.23 -0.27 -8.19
C GLU A 262 -21.00 0.63 -8.43
N ALA A 263 -19.94 0.10 -9.04
CA ALA A 263 -18.68 0.78 -9.30
C ALA A 263 -18.62 1.52 -10.65
N PHE A 264 -19.27 1.00 -11.70
CA PHE A 264 -19.18 1.52 -13.07
C PHE A 264 -20.57 1.63 -13.73
N ASN A 265 -20.80 2.77 -14.38
CA ASN A 265 -21.90 2.90 -15.33
C ASN A 265 -21.47 2.23 -16.64
N SER A 266 -22.21 1.20 -17.09
CA SER A 266 -21.89 0.44 -18.31
C SER A 266 -23.13 0.09 -19.13
N ASN A 267 -22.93 -0.09 -20.45
CA ASN A 267 -23.94 -0.55 -21.42
C ASN A 267 -24.19 -2.07 -21.36
N TYR A 268 -23.97 -2.71 -20.20
CA TYR A 268 -24.17 -4.15 -19.98
C TYR A 268 -25.60 -4.57 -20.30
N ARG A 269 -25.76 -5.73 -20.96
CA ARG A 269 -27.06 -6.35 -21.24
C ARG A 269 -27.17 -7.71 -20.52
N PRO A 270 -28.27 -7.97 -19.79
CA PRO A 270 -28.52 -9.28 -19.19
C PRO A 270 -28.43 -10.42 -20.21
N GLY A 271 -27.95 -11.58 -19.76
CA GLY A 271 -27.73 -12.76 -20.62
C GLY A 271 -26.58 -12.64 -21.63
N THR A 272 -25.86 -11.53 -21.68
CA THR A 272 -24.63 -11.37 -22.49
C THR A 272 -23.40 -11.44 -21.60
N VAL A 273 -22.34 -12.08 -22.09
CA VAL A 273 -21.04 -12.20 -21.41
C VAL A 273 -19.99 -11.48 -22.25
N TYR A 274 -19.25 -10.57 -21.62
CA TYR A 274 -18.31 -9.69 -22.29
C TYR A 274 -16.87 -10.00 -21.87
N GLY A 275 -15.96 -10.13 -22.83
CA GLY A 275 -14.54 -10.40 -22.61
C GLY A 275 -13.60 -9.22 -22.87
N ARG A 276 -14.12 -8.08 -23.35
CA ARG A 276 -13.36 -6.86 -23.62
C ARG A 276 -14.13 -5.63 -23.12
N PHE A 277 -13.41 -4.72 -22.48
CA PHE A 277 -13.95 -3.48 -21.92
C PHE A 277 -13.10 -2.30 -22.33
N THR A 278 -13.74 -1.21 -22.73
CA THR A 278 -13.10 0.07 -22.98
C THR A 278 -13.46 1.02 -21.83
N VAL A 279 -12.49 1.35 -20.99
CA VAL A 279 -12.68 2.30 -19.88
C VAL A 279 -12.66 3.73 -20.44
N LYS A 280 -13.71 4.52 -20.16
CA LYS A 280 -13.75 5.96 -20.44
C LYS A 280 -13.36 6.79 -19.23
N GLU A 281 -13.87 6.41 -18.06
CA GLU A 281 -13.55 7.05 -16.78
C GLU A 281 -13.31 5.98 -15.72
N THR A 282 -12.23 6.11 -14.94
CA THR A 282 -11.99 5.26 -13.77
C THR A 282 -13.03 5.53 -12.69
N ALA A 283 -13.46 4.48 -11.97
CA ALA A 283 -14.13 4.68 -10.70
C ALA A 283 -13.15 5.29 -9.68
N THR A 284 -13.65 5.98 -8.66
CA THR A 284 -12.83 6.40 -7.52
C THR A 284 -13.28 5.65 -6.30
N PHE A 285 -12.41 4.82 -5.73
CA PHE A 285 -12.68 4.13 -4.46
C PHE A 285 -11.93 4.82 -3.33
N GLN A 286 -12.57 4.93 -2.16
CA GLN A 286 -11.94 5.39 -0.93
C GLN A 286 -11.74 4.21 0.01
N PHE A 287 -10.51 3.99 0.47
CA PHE A 287 -10.16 2.90 1.38
C PHE A 287 -9.96 3.37 2.82
N GLY A 288 -10.58 2.64 3.75
CA GLY A 288 -10.14 2.54 5.14
C GLY A 288 -9.73 1.09 5.36
N THR A 289 -10.59 0.32 6.01
CA THR A 289 -10.49 -1.16 6.08
C THR A 289 -11.23 -1.84 4.92
N ILE A 290 -12.29 -1.21 4.41
CA ILE A 290 -13.10 -1.67 3.28
C ILE A 290 -13.16 -0.52 2.27
N GLY A 291 -12.98 -0.82 1.00
CA GLY A 291 -13.14 0.13 -0.10
C GLY A 291 -14.60 0.47 -0.32
N LYS A 292 -14.93 1.77 -0.36
CA LYS A 292 -16.24 2.28 -0.77
C LYS A 292 -16.13 2.98 -2.12
N VAL A 293 -17.14 2.84 -2.96
CA VAL A 293 -17.24 3.61 -4.21
C VAL A 293 -17.54 5.07 -3.87
N PHE A 294 -16.57 5.95 -4.06
CA PHE A 294 -16.71 7.40 -3.85
C PHE A 294 -17.25 8.10 -5.11
N ARG A 295 -16.81 7.64 -6.29
CA ARG A 295 -17.33 8.06 -7.60
C ARG A 295 -17.43 6.85 -8.52
N ARG A 296 -18.52 6.73 -9.27
CA ARG A 296 -18.64 5.70 -10.32
C ARG A 296 -17.80 6.06 -11.54
N GLY A 297 -17.17 5.04 -12.13
CA GLY A 297 -16.52 5.17 -13.43
C GLY A 297 -17.52 5.00 -14.58
N GLN A 298 -17.00 5.12 -15.80
CA GLN A 298 -17.73 4.85 -17.04
C GLN A 298 -16.97 3.83 -17.89
N LEU A 299 -17.67 2.77 -18.30
CA LEU A 299 -17.11 1.63 -18.99
C LEU A 299 -18.02 1.21 -20.15
N GLU A 300 -17.43 1.01 -21.33
CA GLU A 300 -18.11 0.45 -22.48
C GLU A 300 -17.72 -1.03 -22.63
N VAL A 301 -18.72 -1.89 -22.78
CA VAL A 301 -18.54 -3.32 -23.07
C VAL A 301 -18.67 -3.57 -24.57
N GLU A 302 -17.77 -4.40 -25.11
CA GLU A 302 -17.74 -4.82 -26.52
C GLU A 302 -18.14 -6.31 -26.61
N VAL A 303 -19.07 -6.61 -27.54
CA VAL A 303 -19.57 -7.97 -27.84
C VAL A 303 -18.68 -8.63 -28.89
#